data_AF-A0A819P5Y0-F1
#
_entry.id   AF-A0A819P5Y0-F1
#
_cell.length_a   1.000
_cell.length_b   1.000
_cell.length_c   1.000
_cell.angle_alpha   90.00
_cell.angle_beta   90.00
_cell.angle_gamma   90.00
#
_symmetry.space_group_name_H-M   'P 1'
#
loop_
_entity.id
_entity.type
_entity.pdbx_description
1 polymer ?
#
loop_
_entity_poly.entity_id
_entity_poly.type
_entity_poly.pdbx_seq_one_letter_code
_entity_poly.pdbx_strand_id
1 'polypeptide(L)'
;MSCFIIAAVAVGVGQTVAGYCNATIDGSSNGLVGPWGIYVSPFDGTLYVADFDGSKLLAYAPFSRTGNVLLSTGLVRPEGVFVDSSSTIYMTDESSANGTLYIQRGGINLKSIPAVGQSTSSCNLTGLYSAHGVAVDRSGNIYVTMAKCNMIVKWVVNGTSGVRVAGNITSGTTSELFNWPGLIHLDEDRGALYVPDALNNRIQRFMIGGNGTGETVAGNNSIGTALNQLNYPTGIWVTYDGQTLYIADSRNHRVMKWQIGATQGSVVAGSVSGTPGNTNQLLNSPGSVALDPSETYIYVSDSSNYRVQRFRLR
;
A
#
# COMPACT_ATOMS: atom_id res chain seq x y z
N MET A 1 -16.96 -14.91 19.30
CA MET A 1 -15.57 -14.94 19.79
C MET A 1 -15.00 -13.55 19.62
N SER A 2 -14.64 -12.89 20.72
CA SER A 2 -14.04 -11.55 20.69
C SER A 2 -12.60 -11.61 20.18
N CYS A 3 -12.19 -10.66 19.32
CA CYS A 3 -10.78 -10.44 19.05
C CYS A 3 -10.18 -9.66 20.22
N PHE A 4 -9.74 -10.38 21.25
CA PHE A 4 -8.82 -9.79 22.19
C PHE A 4 -7.46 -9.63 21.52
N ILE A 5 -6.85 -8.45 21.65
CA ILE A 5 -5.45 -8.26 21.30
C ILE A 5 -4.65 -8.91 22.43
N ILE A 6 -4.00 -10.03 22.12
CA ILE A 6 -3.15 -10.77 23.06
C ILE A 6 -1.69 -10.38 22.81
N ALA A 7 -0.90 -10.18 23.86
CA ALA A 7 0.50 -9.75 23.73
C ALA A 7 1.41 -10.74 22.99
N ALA A 8 1.05 -12.04 22.96
CA ALA A 8 1.82 -13.08 22.30
C ALA A 8 0.93 -13.90 21.35
N VAL A 9 1.42 -14.11 20.13
CA VAL A 9 0.76 -14.91 19.09
C VAL A 9 1.79 -15.81 18.45
N ALA A 10 1.37 -17.02 18.09
CA ALA A 10 2.18 -17.90 17.27
C ALA A 10 2.44 -17.26 15.90
N VAL A 11 3.63 -17.49 15.35
CA VAL A 11 3.96 -17.12 13.97
C VAL A 11 2.92 -17.75 13.01
N GLY A 12 2.49 -16.98 12.02
CA GLY A 12 1.47 -17.42 11.04
C GLY A 12 0.02 -17.36 11.54
N VAL A 13 -0.24 -16.94 12.78
CA VAL A 13 -1.59 -16.65 13.28
C VAL A 13 -1.75 -15.13 13.42
N GLY A 14 -2.75 -14.58 12.73
CA GLY A 14 -3.08 -13.17 12.69
C GLY A 14 -3.88 -12.72 13.91
N GLN A 15 -3.78 -11.41 14.19
CA GLN A 15 -4.64 -10.71 15.12
C GLN A 15 -5.31 -9.54 14.43
N THR A 16 -6.64 -9.48 14.48
CA THR A 16 -7.38 -8.30 14.04
C THR A 16 -7.08 -7.11 14.94
N VAL A 17 -6.52 -6.06 14.35
CA VAL A 17 -6.18 -4.79 15.02
C VAL A 17 -7.12 -3.65 14.63
N ALA A 18 -7.83 -3.78 13.52
CA ALA A 18 -8.85 -2.82 13.08
C ALA A 18 -9.96 -3.54 12.29
N GLY A 19 -11.18 -2.98 12.30
CA GLY A 19 -12.34 -3.55 11.61
C GLY A 19 -12.94 -4.79 12.27
N TYR A 20 -13.64 -5.61 11.48
CA TYR A 20 -14.47 -6.71 11.97
C TYR A 20 -13.68 -7.95 12.39
N CYS A 21 -14.18 -8.63 13.43
CA CYS A 21 -13.67 -9.93 13.86
C CYS A 21 -14.29 -11.04 13.05
N ASN A 22 -13.51 -11.76 12.24
CA ASN A 22 -14.00 -12.87 11.41
C ASN A 22 -15.28 -12.48 10.64
N ALA A 23 -15.31 -11.28 10.06
CA ALA A 23 -16.46 -10.69 9.37
C ALA A 23 -17.76 -10.53 10.21
N THR A 24 -17.68 -10.55 11.54
CA THR A 24 -18.82 -10.26 12.44
C THR A 24 -18.72 -8.85 13.00
N ILE A 25 -19.83 -8.10 12.96
CA ILE A 25 -19.96 -6.79 13.63
C ILE A 25 -19.80 -7.01 15.13
N ASP A 26 -18.76 -6.43 15.73
CA ASP A 26 -18.46 -6.58 17.16
C ASP A 26 -18.77 -5.33 18.00
N GLY A 27 -19.39 -4.31 17.40
CA GLY A 27 -19.82 -3.07 18.05
C GLY A 27 -18.69 -2.17 18.57
N SER A 28 -17.42 -2.56 18.43
CA SER A 28 -16.25 -1.88 19.02
C SER A 28 -15.37 -1.13 18.01
N SER A 29 -15.62 -1.34 16.71
CA SER A 29 -14.90 -0.72 15.60
C SER A 29 -15.82 0.22 14.80
N ASN A 30 -15.26 1.30 14.25
CA ASN A 30 -15.95 2.20 13.32
C ASN A 30 -16.18 1.58 11.92
N GLY A 31 -16.28 0.25 11.86
CA GLY A 31 -16.55 -0.61 10.70
C GLY A 31 -15.70 -0.27 9.47
N LEU A 32 -14.65 -1.04 9.21
CA LEU A 32 -13.97 -0.97 7.91
C LEU A 32 -14.88 -1.60 6.84
N VAL A 33 -14.89 -1.05 5.62
CA VAL A 33 -15.75 -1.52 4.52
C VAL A 33 -14.92 -2.09 3.36
N GLY A 34 -13.69 -1.64 3.20
CA GLY A 34 -12.74 -2.15 2.22
C GLY A 34 -11.37 -1.54 2.51
N PRO A 35 -10.70 -1.91 3.61
CA PRO A 35 -9.40 -1.34 3.94
C PRO A 35 -8.39 -1.75 2.87
N TRP A 36 -7.67 -0.79 2.28
CA TRP A 36 -6.78 -1.05 1.15
C TRP A 36 -5.34 -0.66 1.47
N GLY A 37 -4.97 0.61 1.31
CA GLY A 37 -3.68 1.11 1.76
C GLY A 37 -3.62 1.22 3.28
N ILE A 38 -2.49 0.80 3.84
CA ILE A 38 -2.17 0.94 5.25
C ILE A 38 -0.76 1.48 5.41
N TYR A 39 -0.53 2.21 6.50
CA TYR A 39 0.78 2.70 6.89
C TYR A 39 0.89 2.66 8.41
N VAL A 40 1.99 2.14 8.92
CA VAL A 40 2.30 2.20 10.36
C VAL A 40 3.39 3.25 10.55
N SER A 41 3.08 4.28 11.33
CA SER A 41 4.01 5.37 11.59
C SER A 41 5.22 4.87 12.38
N PRO A 42 6.46 5.10 11.90
CA PRO A 42 7.68 4.71 12.61
C PRO A 42 7.91 5.52 13.89
N PHE A 43 7.20 6.64 14.07
CA PHE A 43 7.42 7.59 15.16
C PHE A 43 6.62 7.25 16.42
N ASP A 44 5.40 6.73 16.26
CA ASP A 44 4.46 6.50 17.36
C ASP A 44 3.70 5.16 17.24
N GLY A 45 3.91 4.40 16.16
CA GLY A 45 3.22 3.14 15.89
C GLY A 45 1.75 3.28 15.49
N THR A 46 1.26 4.50 15.23
CA THR A 46 -0.12 4.73 14.78
C THR A 46 -0.35 4.05 13.43
N LEU A 47 -1.43 3.27 13.33
CA LEU A 47 -1.87 2.63 12.10
C LEU A 47 -2.85 3.54 11.36
N TYR A 48 -2.49 3.95 10.15
CA TYR A 48 -3.35 4.67 9.23
C TYR A 48 -3.95 3.70 8.23
N VAL A 49 -5.26 3.83 7.96
CA VAL A 49 -6.01 2.95 7.06
C VAL A 49 -6.80 3.79 6.07
N ALA A 50 -6.45 3.67 4.80
CA ALA A 50 -7.28 4.12 3.69
C ALA A 50 -8.40 3.08 3.50
N ASP A 51 -9.60 3.40 3.99
CA ASP A 51 -10.78 2.55 3.85
C ASP A 51 -11.47 2.87 2.54
N PHE A 52 -11.02 2.17 1.50
CA PHE A 52 -11.30 2.44 0.10
C PHE A 52 -12.80 2.41 -0.21
N ASP A 53 -13.49 1.32 0.13
CA ASP A 53 -14.95 1.22 -0.08
C ASP A 53 -15.74 1.98 1.01
N GLY A 54 -15.09 2.37 2.10
CA GLY A 54 -15.68 3.18 3.17
C GLY A 54 -15.57 4.68 2.92
N SER A 55 -14.89 5.09 1.85
CA SER A 55 -14.60 6.49 1.47
C SER A 55 -14.09 7.33 2.66
N LYS A 56 -13.21 6.74 3.48
CA LYS A 56 -12.70 7.38 4.70
C LYS A 56 -11.25 7.01 4.99
N LEU A 57 -10.55 7.94 5.63
CA LEU A 57 -9.25 7.71 6.24
C LEU A 57 -9.41 7.61 7.75
N LEU A 58 -8.85 6.55 8.34
CA LEU A 58 -8.83 6.36 9.80
C LEU A 58 -7.41 6.28 10.34
N ALA A 59 -7.25 6.65 11.61
CA ALA A 59 -6.08 6.36 12.41
C ALA A 59 -6.44 5.55 13.66
N TYR A 60 -5.63 4.54 13.95
CA TYR A 60 -5.76 3.66 15.11
C TYR A 60 -4.49 3.81 15.95
N ALA A 61 -4.65 4.25 17.19
CA ALA A 61 -3.55 4.24 18.15
C ALA A 61 -3.02 2.81 18.35
N PRO A 62 -1.74 2.62 18.70
CA PRO A 62 -1.20 1.30 18.99
C PRO A 62 -2.09 0.51 19.95
N PHE A 63 -2.41 -0.73 19.57
CA PHE A 63 -3.28 -1.65 20.34
C PHE A 63 -4.73 -1.17 20.54
N SER A 64 -5.18 -0.12 19.85
CA SER A 64 -6.60 0.27 19.80
C SER A 64 -7.31 -0.35 18.62
N ARG A 65 -8.51 -0.90 18.85
CA ARG A 65 -9.44 -1.34 17.79
C ARG A 65 -10.46 -0.28 17.41
N THR A 66 -10.47 0.84 18.11
CA THR A 66 -11.33 1.99 17.84
C THR A 66 -10.53 3.01 17.04
N GLY A 67 -10.92 3.20 15.79
CA GLY A 67 -10.25 4.11 14.85
C GLY A 67 -10.89 5.49 14.86
N ASN A 68 -10.07 6.53 14.86
CA ASN A 68 -10.51 7.92 14.69
C ASN A 68 -10.63 8.23 13.20
N VAL A 69 -11.80 8.69 12.76
CA VAL A 69 -11.98 9.17 11.38
C VAL A 69 -11.25 10.50 11.23
N LEU A 70 -10.26 10.55 10.33
CA LEU A 70 -9.47 11.75 10.06
C LEU A 70 -10.03 12.55 8.88
N LEU A 71 -10.60 11.85 7.90
CA LEU A 71 -11.23 12.44 6.72
C LEU A 71 -12.29 11.49 6.17
N SER A 72 -13.48 11.99 5.85
CA SER A 72 -14.58 11.22 5.26
C SER A 72 -15.48 12.05 4.34
N THR A 73 -15.08 13.27 4.01
CA THR A 73 -15.84 14.19 3.17
C THR A 73 -15.06 14.46 1.89
N GLY A 74 -15.71 14.28 0.74
CA GLY A 74 -15.10 14.51 -0.57
C GLY A 74 -14.18 13.39 -1.06
N LEU A 75 -14.03 12.31 -0.28
CA LEU A 75 -13.30 11.11 -0.70
C LEU A 75 -14.19 10.20 -1.53
N VAL A 76 -13.61 9.58 -2.55
CA VAL A 76 -14.29 8.61 -3.41
C VAL A 76 -13.79 7.20 -3.09
N ARG A 77 -12.49 6.95 -3.28
CA ARG A 77 -11.82 5.68 -3.02
C ARG A 77 -10.37 5.95 -2.57
N PRO A 78 -10.14 6.22 -1.27
CA PRO A 78 -8.78 6.42 -0.77
C PRO A 78 -7.96 5.13 -0.96
N GLU A 79 -6.83 5.23 -1.64
CA GLU A 79 -5.97 4.11 -2.07
C GLU A 79 -4.74 3.99 -1.17
N GLY A 80 -3.80 4.93 -1.27
CA GLY A 80 -2.52 4.92 -0.59
C GLY A 80 -2.45 5.97 0.52
N VAL A 81 -1.69 5.67 1.57
CA VAL A 81 -1.45 6.61 2.68
C VAL A 81 0.02 6.56 3.09
N PHE A 82 0.60 7.72 3.36
CA PHE A 82 1.94 7.89 3.91
C PHE A 82 1.91 9.01 4.95
N VAL A 83 2.70 8.89 6.02
CA VAL A 83 2.81 9.92 7.05
C VAL A 83 4.27 10.27 7.29
N ASP A 84 4.60 11.55 7.21
CA ASP A 84 5.96 12.04 7.44
C ASP A 84 6.30 12.25 8.92
N SER A 85 7.55 12.59 9.22
CA SER A 85 8.04 12.87 10.58
C SER A 85 7.45 14.12 11.23
N SER A 86 6.76 14.95 10.46
CA SER A 86 6.02 16.12 10.94
C SER A 86 4.53 15.84 11.14
N SER A 87 4.13 14.56 11.12
CA SER A 87 2.74 14.11 11.19
C SER A 87 1.85 14.67 10.07
N THR A 88 2.45 15.00 8.92
CA THR A 88 1.71 15.31 7.70
C THR A 88 1.28 14.03 7.05
N ILE A 89 -0.01 13.93 6.74
CA ILE A 89 -0.61 12.80 6.07
C ILE A 89 -0.71 13.13 4.58
N TYR A 90 -0.20 12.22 3.76
CA TYR A 90 -0.31 12.21 2.31
C TYR A 90 -1.20 11.03 1.94
N MET A 91 -2.32 11.29 1.26
CA MET A 91 -3.25 10.24 0.89
C MET A 91 -3.74 10.44 -0.53
N THR A 92 -3.71 9.37 -1.30
CA THR A 92 -4.24 9.33 -2.67
C THR A 92 -5.67 8.84 -2.65
N ASP A 93 -6.51 9.50 -3.43
CA ASP A 93 -7.91 9.19 -3.63
C ASP A 93 -8.15 8.93 -5.10
N GLU A 94 -8.53 7.70 -5.42
CA GLU A 94 -8.91 7.31 -6.75
C GLU A 94 -10.35 7.77 -7.02
N SER A 95 -10.56 8.65 -7.98
CA SER A 95 -11.89 8.80 -8.59
C SER A 95 -11.85 8.33 -10.04
N SER A 96 -13.00 7.83 -10.52
CA SER A 96 -13.18 7.35 -11.89
C SER A 96 -12.84 8.41 -12.95
N ALA A 97 -12.95 9.69 -12.60
CA ALA A 97 -12.59 10.82 -13.45
C ALA A 97 -11.17 11.35 -13.18
N ASN A 98 -10.71 11.40 -11.91
CA ASN A 98 -9.49 12.10 -11.49
C ASN A 98 -8.84 11.51 -10.23
N GLY A 99 -7.52 11.33 -10.24
CA GLY A 99 -6.79 11.06 -8.99
C GLY A 99 -6.59 12.35 -8.21
N THR A 100 -6.67 12.31 -6.88
CA THR A 100 -6.31 13.43 -6.01
C THR A 100 -5.32 12.96 -4.95
N LEU A 101 -4.30 13.77 -4.66
CA LEU A 101 -3.44 13.62 -3.49
C LEU A 101 -3.84 14.68 -2.46
N TYR A 102 -4.36 14.24 -1.32
CA TYR A 102 -4.64 15.05 -0.15
C TYR A 102 -3.40 15.17 0.74
N ILE A 103 -3.12 16.38 1.23
CA ILE A 103 -2.06 16.66 2.20
C ILE A 103 -2.72 17.32 3.41
N GLN A 104 -2.65 16.68 4.57
CA GLN A 104 -3.32 17.12 5.80
C GLN A 104 -2.34 17.17 6.97
N ARG A 105 -2.50 18.13 7.89
CA ARG A 105 -1.78 18.14 9.17
C ARG A 105 -2.70 18.64 10.28
N GLY A 106 -2.78 17.90 11.39
CA GLY A 106 -3.59 18.29 12.56
C GLY A 106 -5.08 18.50 12.24
N GLY A 107 -5.66 17.70 11.36
CA GLY A 107 -7.06 17.84 10.93
C GLY A 107 -7.29 18.88 9.81
N ILE A 108 -6.29 19.71 9.49
CA ILE A 108 -6.40 20.78 8.50
C ILE A 108 -5.94 20.27 7.14
N ASN A 109 -6.80 20.39 6.12
CA ASN A 109 -6.42 20.16 4.73
C ASN A 109 -5.47 21.27 4.29
N LEU A 110 -4.20 20.94 4.11
CA LEU A 110 -3.17 21.87 3.66
C LEU A 110 -3.26 22.06 2.14
N LYS A 111 -3.50 20.99 1.38
CA LYS A 111 -3.50 21.01 -0.08
C LYS A 111 -4.18 19.78 -0.71
N SER A 112 -4.66 19.95 -1.95
CA SER A 112 -4.91 18.85 -2.88
C SER A 112 -4.03 18.98 -4.14
N ILE A 113 -3.59 17.86 -4.72
CA ILE A 113 -2.89 17.81 -6.01
C ILE A 113 -3.63 16.83 -6.94
N PRO A 114 -4.11 17.26 -8.13
CA PRO A 114 -4.22 18.65 -8.56
C PRO A 114 -5.13 19.47 -7.62
N ALA A 115 -5.08 20.79 -7.73
CA ALA A 115 -5.94 21.65 -6.93
C ALA A 115 -7.42 21.31 -7.16
N VAL A 116 -8.26 21.44 -6.12
CA VAL A 116 -9.70 21.13 -6.21
C VAL A 116 -10.32 21.84 -7.42
N GLY A 117 -11.01 21.07 -8.28
CA GLY A 117 -11.65 21.57 -9.50
C GLY A 117 -10.76 21.55 -10.77
N GLN A 118 -9.47 21.24 -10.65
CA GLN A 118 -8.57 21.01 -11.79
C GLN A 118 -8.53 19.52 -12.14
N SER A 119 -9.59 19.03 -12.78
CA SER A 119 -9.69 17.63 -13.20
C SER A 119 -8.95 17.38 -14.52
N THR A 120 -7.80 16.70 -14.49
CA THR A 120 -7.16 16.12 -15.69
C THR A 120 -7.52 14.64 -15.84
N SER A 121 -8.40 14.28 -16.78
CA SER A 121 -8.73 12.89 -17.13
C SER A 121 -7.76 12.29 -18.16
N SER A 122 -6.50 12.74 -18.15
CA SER A 122 -5.49 12.34 -19.13
C SER A 122 -4.12 12.19 -18.47
N CYS A 123 -3.25 11.42 -19.11
CA CYS A 123 -1.88 11.17 -18.66
C CYS A 123 -0.94 12.36 -18.96
N ASN A 124 -1.39 13.57 -18.61
CA ASN A 124 -0.57 14.76 -18.63
C ASN A 124 0.08 14.96 -17.25
N LEU A 125 1.25 15.58 -17.22
CA LEU A 125 2.00 15.78 -15.98
C LEU A 125 1.50 16.98 -15.17
N THR A 126 0.35 17.57 -15.52
CA THR A 126 -0.24 18.71 -14.80
C THR A 126 -1.35 18.30 -13.81
N GLY A 127 -1.65 17.00 -13.72
CA GLY A 127 -2.51 16.45 -12.67
C GLY A 127 -2.27 14.97 -12.46
N LEU A 128 -3.20 14.32 -11.75
CA LEU A 128 -3.13 12.90 -11.42
C LEU A 128 -4.34 12.16 -12.00
N TYR A 129 -4.11 10.96 -12.51
CA TYR A 129 -5.16 10.11 -13.06
C TYR A 129 -5.04 8.69 -12.51
N SER A 130 -6.07 8.26 -11.77
CA SER A 130 -6.08 7.00 -11.00
C SER A 130 -4.84 6.91 -10.10
N ALA A 131 -4.79 7.79 -9.10
CA ALA A 131 -3.69 7.86 -8.15
C ALA A 131 -3.78 6.69 -7.17
N HIS A 132 -2.76 5.82 -7.14
CA HIS A 132 -2.72 4.63 -6.27
C HIS A 132 -1.71 4.82 -5.13
N GLY A 133 -0.46 4.42 -5.31
CA GLY A 133 0.56 4.54 -4.25
C GLY A 133 1.06 5.97 -4.06
N VAL A 134 1.44 6.29 -2.82
CA VAL A 134 2.15 7.53 -2.45
C VAL A 134 3.31 7.23 -1.51
N ALA A 135 4.45 7.88 -1.72
CA ALA A 135 5.59 7.91 -0.82
C ALA A 135 6.23 9.30 -0.81
N VAL A 136 6.87 9.70 0.29
CA VAL A 136 7.52 11.02 0.39
C VAL A 136 8.93 10.84 0.95
N ASP A 137 9.91 11.50 0.34
CA ASP A 137 11.30 11.49 0.81
C ASP A 137 11.56 12.57 1.88
N ARG A 138 12.72 12.53 2.56
CA ARG A 138 13.11 13.53 3.59
C ARG A 138 13.26 14.94 3.03
N SER A 139 13.37 15.11 1.72
CA SER A 139 13.41 16.41 1.04
C SER A 139 12.01 16.95 0.72
N GLY A 140 10.95 16.20 1.02
CA GLY A 140 9.56 16.57 0.76
C GLY A 140 9.12 16.33 -0.68
N ASN A 141 9.87 15.55 -1.46
CA ASN A 141 9.42 15.13 -2.79
C ASN A 141 8.40 14.01 -2.65
N ILE A 142 7.29 14.13 -3.37
CA ILE A 142 6.15 13.24 -3.29
C ILE A 142 6.11 12.37 -4.54
N TYR A 143 6.28 11.07 -4.37
CA TYR A 143 6.19 10.08 -5.43
C TYR A 143 4.78 9.51 -5.44
N VAL A 144 4.11 9.58 -6.60
CA VAL A 144 2.73 9.11 -6.76
C VAL A 144 2.64 8.19 -7.96
N THR A 145 1.92 7.09 -7.79
CA THR A 145 1.64 6.16 -8.87
C THR A 145 0.38 6.60 -9.61
N MET A 146 0.48 6.82 -10.92
CA MET A 146 -0.66 7.03 -11.82
C MET A 146 -0.95 5.70 -12.52
N ALA A 147 -1.78 4.86 -11.91
CA ALA A 147 -1.95 3.46 -12.31
C ALA A 147 -2.46 3.31 -13.74
N LYS A 148 -3.50 4.05 -14.12
CA LYS A 148 -4.02 4.08 -15.51
C LYS A 148 -3.01 4.60 -16.53
N CYS A 149 -2.02 5.36 -16.08
CA CYS A 149 -0.98 5.94 -16.93
C CYS A 149 0.32 5.15 -16.91
N ASN A 150 0.35 4.00 -16.23
CA ASN A 150 1.50 3.08 -16.18
C ASN A 150 2.82 3.77 -15.79
N MET A 151 2.75 4.77 -14.91
CA MET A 151 3.91 5.58 -14.54
C MET A 151 3.91 6.02 -13.08
N ILE A 152 5.09 6.36 -12.58
CA ILE A 152 5.28 7.06 -11.32
C ILE A 152 5.75 8.47 -11.61
N VAL A 153 5.12 9.43 -10.94
CA VAL A 153 5.42 10.85 -11.04
C VAL A 153 5.91 11.38 -9.70
N LYS A 154 6.96 12.19 -9.74
CA LYS A 154 7.46 12.97 -8.61
C LYS A 154 6.85 14.37 -8.66
N TRP A 155 6.35 14.82 -7.53
CA TRP A 155 5.82 16.15 -7.30
C TRP A 155 6.60 16.84 -6.20
N VAL A 156 6.69 18.16 -6.29
CA VAL A 156 7.14 19.01 -5.20
C VAL A 156 5.91 19.70 -4.64
N VAL A 157 5.86 19.93 -3.33
CA VAL A 157 4.82 20.75 -2.71
C VAL A 157 4.76 22.10 -3.44
N ASN A 158 3.56 22.58 -3.74
CA ASN A 158 3.33 23.81 -4.54
C ASN A 158 3.76 23.76 -6.02
N GLY A 159 4.23 22.61 -6.52
CA GLY A 159 4.42 22.40 -7.96
C GLY A 159 3.08 22.44 -8.73
N THR A 160 3.14 22.91 -9.98
CA THR A 160 2.03 22.92 -10.94
C THR A 160 2.09 21.76 -11.93
N SER A 161 3.22 21.05 -11.98
CA SER A 161 3.40 19.83 -12.75
C SER A 161 4.32 18.84 -12.03
N GLY A 162 4.10 17.55 -12.27
CA GLY A 162 4.99 16.47 -11.87
C GLY A 162 6.09 16.18 -12.89
N VAL A 163 7.04 15.37 -12.49
CA VAL A 163 8.12 14.82 -13.32
C VAL A 163 8.01 13.31 -13.32
N ARG A 164 7.92 12.69 -14.50
CA ARG A 164 7.93 11.21 -14.60
C ARG A 164 9.28 10.68 -14.13
N VAL A 165 9.28 9.72 -13.21
CA VAL A 165 10.49 9.10 -12.65
C VAL A 165 10.66 7.62 -13.01
N ALA A 166 9.56 6.93 -13.33
CA ALA A 166 9.57 5.55 -13.80
C ALA A 166 8.32 5.26 -14.65
N GLY A 167 8.42 4.27 -15.53
CA GLY A 167 7.32 3.88 -16.41
C GLY A 167 7.16 4.78 -17.64
N ASN A 168 6.12 4.48 -18.41
CA ASN A 168 5.70 5.24 -19.60
C ASN A 168 4.18 5.12 -19.75
N ILE A 169 3.57 5.93 -20.61
CA ILE A 169 2.11 5.86 -20.87
C ILE A 169 1.75 4.48 -21.44
N THR A 170 2.56 3.97 -22.37
CA THR A 170 2.40 2.64 -22.96
C THR A 170 2.66 1.56 -21.93
N SER A 171 1.76 0.59 -21.81
CA SER A 171 1.99 -0.59 -20.98
C SER A 171 2.87 -1.62 -21.68
N GLY A 172 3.56 -2.45 -20.90
CA GLY A 172 4.39 -3.52 -21.42
C GLY A 172 5.14 -4.28 -20.33
N THR A 173 5.91 -5.29 -20.71
CA THR A 173 6.62 -6.20 -19.81
C THR A 173 8.14 -5.99 -19.79
N THR A 174 8.67 -5.08 -20.61
CA THR A 174 10.09 -4.69 -20.57
C THR A 174 10.42 -3.98 -19.26
N SER A 175 11.72 -3.82 -18.97
CA SER A 175 12.20 -3.31 -17.68
C SER A 175 11.76 -1.88 -17.38
N GLU A 176 11.50 -1.07 -18.40
CA GLU A 176 11.11 0.33 -18.31
C GLU A 176 9.59 0.55 -18.29
N LEU A 177 8.80 -0.50 -18.53
CA LEU A 177 7.34 -0.41 -18.66
C LEU A 177 6.62 -1.09 -17.50
N PHE A 178 5.42 -0.58 -17.22
CA PHE A 178 4.49 -1.15 -16.25
C PHE A 178 3.16 -1.50 -16.92
N ASN A 179 2.33 -2.24 -16.20
CA ASN A 179 0.94 -2.47 -16.49
C ASN A 179 0.15 -2.44 -15.19
N TRP A 180 -0.57 -1.33 -14.96
CA TRP A 180 -1.34 -1.08 -13.74
C TRP A 180 -0.50 -1.12 -12.45
N PRO A 181 0.47 -0.22 -12.28
CA PRO A 181 1.30 -0.19 -11.08
C PRO A 181 0.48 0.14 -9.81
N GLY A 182 0.86 -0.47 -8.69
CA GLY A 182 0.12 -0.43 -7.42
C GLY A 182 0.68 0.53 -6.35
N LEU A 183 0.56 0.13 -5.08
CA LEU A 183 1.04 0.86 -3.91
C LEU A 183 2.56 0.69 -3.76
N ILE A 184 3.29 1.77 -4.06
CA ILE A 184 4.76 1.83 -4.05
C ILE A 184 5.37 1.88 -2.65
N HIS A 185 6.64 1.49 -2.55
CA HIS A 185 7.47 1.70 -1.36
C HIS A 185 8.79 2.38 -1.76
N LEU A 186 9.20 3.37 -0.97
CA LEU A 186 10.45 4.12 -1.15
C LEU A 186 11.49 3.68 -0.11
N ASP A 187 12.56 3.02 -0.55
CA ASP A 187 13.78 2.85 0.24
C ASP A 187 14.72 4.02 -0.05
N GLU A 188 14.53 5.10 0.71
CA GLU A 188 15.28 6.35 0.51
C GLU A 188 16.78 6.18 0.80
N ASP A 189 17.15 5.36 1.79
CA ASP A 189 18.56 5.17 2.17
C ASP A 189 19.38 4.47 1.07
N ARG A 190 18.71 3.73 0.18
CA ARG A 190 19.32 3.13 -1.03
C ARG A 190 18.93 3.86 -2.31
N GLY A 191 18.12 4.92 -2.23
CA GLY A 191 17.62 5.65 -3.40
C GLY A 191 16.79 4.78 -4.35
N ALA A 192 16.05 3.80 -3.83
CA ALA A 192 15.33 2.82 -4.61
C ALA A 192 13.80 2.93 -4.43
N LEU A 193 13.07 2.92 -5.54
CA LEU A 193 11.63 2.84 -5.58
C LEU A 193 11.20 1.43 -5.98
N TYR A 194 10.40 0.79 -5.14
CA TYR A 194 9.82 -0.51 -5.41
C TYR A 194 8.36 -0.33 -5.85
N VAL A 195 7.98 -1.03 -6.91
CA VAL A 195 6.71 -0.85 -7.60
C VAL A 195 6.07 -2.21 -7.86
N PRO A 196 4.87 -2.48 -7.30
CA PRO A 196 4.04 -3.59 -7.75
C PRO A 196 3.59 -3.32 -9.18
N ASP A 197 4.00 -4.15 -10.12
CA ASP A 197 3.58 -4.08 -11.51
C ASP A 197 2.44 -5.08 -11.70
N ALA A 198 1.25 -4.69 -11.23
CA ALA A 198 0.23 -5.63 -10.77
C ALA A 198 -0.26 -6.56 -11.88
N LEU A 199 -0.58 -6.03 -13.07
CA LEU A 199 -1.05 -6.87 -14.19
C LEU A 199 0.07 -7.68 -14.85
N ASN A 200 1.32 -7.30 -14.64
CA ASN A 200 2.47 -8.09 -15.06
C ASN A 200 2.92 -9.09 -13.98
N ASN A 201 2.29 -9.14 -12.79
CA ASN A 201 2.56 -10.15 -11.76
C ASN A 201 4.03 -10.19 -11.30
N ARG A 202 4.64 -9.02 -11.15
CA ARG A 202 6.02 -8.86 -10.67
C ARG A 202 6.14 -7.62 -9.79
N ILE A 203 7.26 -7.53 -9.07
CA ILE A 203 7.70 -6.30 -8.41
C ILE A 203 8.95 -5.80 -9.10
N GLN A 204 8.94 -4.52 -9.51
CA GLN A 204 10.08 -3.85 -10.11
C GLN A 204 10.77 -2.93 -9.10
N ARG A 205 12.09 -2.85 -9.15
CA ARG A 205 12.91 -1.87 -8.43
C ARG A 205 13.53 -0.88 -9.41
N PHE A 206 13.38 0.41 -9.15
CA PHE A 206 13.97 1.50 -9.92
C PHE A 206 14.90 2.34 -9.03
N MET A 207 16.05 2.72 -9.55
CA MET A 207 16.92 3.69 -8.86
C MET A 207 16.45 5.11 -9.19
N ILE A 208 16.24 5.93 -8.15
CA ILE A 208 15.86 7.34 -8.30
C ILE A 208 17.03 8.10 -8.94
N GLY A 209 16.74 8.84 -10.02
CA GLY A 209 17.77 9.49 -10.83
C GLY A 209 18.57 8.54 -11.72
N GLY A 210 18.20 7.26 -11.77
CA GLY A 210 18.78 6.28 -12.70
C GLY A 210 18.33 6.49 -14.15
N ASN A 211 18.70 5.55 -15.01
CA ASN A 211 18.41 5.56 -16.45
C ASN A 211 16.94 5.26 -16.82
N GLY A 212 16.06 5.07 -15.84
CA GLY A 212 14.65 4.74 -16.07
C GLY A 212 14.38 3.28 -16.44
N THR A 213 15.33 2.36 -16.20
CA THR A 213 15.11 0.91 -16.32
C THR A 213 14.93 0.26 -14.95
N GLY A 214 13.91 -0.58 -14.80
CA GLY A 214 13.65 -1.35 -13.59
C GLY A 214 14.24 -2.76 -13.61
N GLU A 215 14.49 -3.28 -12.41
CA GLU A 215 14.90 -4.65 -12.17
C GLU A 215 13.76 -5.45 -11.55
N THR A 216 13.45 -6.63 -12.09
CA THR A 216 12.47 -7.52 -11.46
C THR A 216 13.09 -8.16 -10.22
N VAL A 217 12.58 -7.80 -9.04
CA VAL A 217 13.10 -8.28 -7.74
C VAL A 217 12.22 -9.35 -7.09
N ALA A 218 11.01 -9.54 -7.58
CA ALA A 218 10.11 -10.62 -7.19
C ALA A 218 9.06 -10.91 -8.28
N GLY A 219 8.58 -12.15 -8.32
CA GLY A 219 7.73 -12.65 -9.40
C GLY A 219 8.49 -12.95 -10.69
N ASN A 220 7.82 -13.56 -11.67
CA ASN A 220 8.43 -14.03 -12.91
C ASN A 220 7.61 -13.69 -14.16
N ASN A 221 6.76 -12.66 -14.08
CA ASN A 221 5.83 -12.26 -15.14
C ASN A 221 4.75 -13.29 -15.50
N SER A 222 4.52 -14.30 -14.65
CA SER A 222 3.49 -15.33 -14.85
C SER A 222 2.56 -15.41 -13.65
N ILE A 223 1.26 -15.58 -13.94
CA ILE A 223 0.24 -15.80 -12.91
C ILE A 223 0.37 -17.22 -12.35
N GLY A 224 0.34 -17.36 -11.03
CA GLY A 224 0.23 -18.66 -10.38
C GLY A 224 0.52 -18.60 -8.88
N THR A 225 0.46 -19.76 -8.21
CA THR A 225 0.64 -19.89 -6.77
C THR A 225 2.00 -20.47 -6.38
N ALA A 226 2.87 -20.80 -7.35
CA ALA A 226 4.25 -21.19 -7.04
C ALA A 226 4.98 -20.08 -6.27
N LEU A 227 6.04 -20.44 -5.54
CA LEU A 227 6.77 -19.50 -4.69
C LEU A 227 7.56 -18.44 -5.47
N ASN A 228 7.76 -18.64 -6.78
CA ASN A 228 8.35 -17.68 -7.69
C ASN A 228 7.29 -16.92 -8.54
N GLN A 229 6.00 -17.18 -8.34
CA GLN A 229 4.89 -16.57 -9.06
C GLN A 229 4.07 -15.67 -8.13
N LEU A 230 3.49 -14.63 -8.71
CA LEU A 230 2.55 -13.72 -8.06
C LEU A 230 1.25 -13.69 -8.88
N ASN A 231 0.20 -13.11 -8.31
CA ASN A 231 -1.08 -12.89 -8.97
C ASN A 231 -1.67 -11.56 -8.49
N TYR A 232 -1.53 -10.54 -9.34
CA TYR A 232 -2.00 -9.18 -9.08
C TYR A 232 -1.48 -8.62 -7.74
N PRO A 233 -0.15 -8.48 -7.56
CA PRO A 233 0.40 -7.88 -6.34
C PRO A 233 0.03 -6.39 -6.27
N THR A 234 -0.57 -5.94 -5.18
CA THR A 234 -1.09 -4.56 -5.07
C THR A 234 -0.30 -3.65 -4.15
N GLY A 235 0.36 -4.19 -3.12
CA GLY A 235 1.12 -3.38 -2.15
C GLY A 235 2.31 -4.13 -1.59
N ILE A 236 3.30 -3.38 -1.14
CA ILE A 236 4.59 -3.90 -0.70
C ILE A 236 5.19 -3.11 0.46
N TRP A 237 6.15 -3.72 1.17
CA TRP A 237 7.00 -3.05 2.14
C TRP A 237 8.41 -3.65 2.13
N VAL A 238 9.44 -2.81 2.23
CA VAL A 238 10.84 -3.26 2.31
C VAL A 238 11.37 -3.02 3.73
N THR A 239 12.17 -3.95 4.25
CA THR A 239 12.80 -3.80 5.57
C THR A 239 13.84 -2.69 5.58
N TYR A 240 14.13 -2.10 6.73
CA TYR A 240 15.12 -1.01 6.86
C TYR A 240 16.52 -1.40 6.37
N ASP A 241 16.89 -2.67 6.53
CA ASP A 241 18.14 -3.21 6.00
C ASP A 241 18.14 -3.41 4.46
N GLY A 242 17.01 -3.17 3.80
CA GLY A 242 16.83 -3.27 2.35
C GLY A 242 16.91 -4.69 1.79
N GLN A 243 16.98 -5.71 2.65
CA GLN A 243 17.25 -7.09 2.22
C GLN A 243 15.97 -7.90 2.03
N THR A 244 14.88 -7.53 2.69
CA THR A 244 13.62 -8.26 2.67
C THR A 244 12.49 -7.41 2.12
N LEU A 245 11.76 -7.97 1.17
CA LEU A 245 10.53 -7.42 0.61
C LEU A 245 9.33 -8.26 1.06
N TYR A 246 8.29 -7.60 1.53
CA TYR A 246 6.98 -8.20 1.79
C TYR A 246 5.98 -7.71 0.73
N ILE A 247 5.13 -8.61 0.26
CA ILE A 247 4.24 -8.38 -0.88
C ILE A 247 2.83 -8.87 -0.53
N ALA A 248 1.84 -8.01 -0.65
CA ALA A 248 0.44 -8.42 -0.73
C ALA A 248 0.21 -9.06 -2.11
N ASP A 249 0.14 -10.40 -2.16
CA ASP A 249 -0.09 -11.18 -3.37
C ASP A 249 -1.61 -11.43 -3.49
N SER A 250 -2.31 -10.39 -3.93
CA SER A 250 -3.68 -10.11 -3.53
C SER A 250 -4.68 -11.13 -4.06
N ARG A 251 -4.56 -11.54 -5.33
CA ARG A 251 -5.43 -12.57 -5.92
C ARG A 251 -5.01 -13.99 -5.57
N ASN A 252 -3.87 -14.17 -4.91
CA ASN A 252 -3.49 -15.42 -4.25
C ASN A 252 -3.78 -15.40 -2.74
N HIS A 253 -4.41 -14.33 -2.22
CA HIS A 253 -4.89 -14.27 -0.83
C HIS A 253 -3.82 -14.60 0.21
N ARG A 254 -2.62 -14.06 -0.03
CA ARG A 254 -1.44 -14.34 0.80
C ARG A 254 -0.49 -13.15 0.86
N VAL A 255 0.41 -13.19 1.84
CA VAL A 255 1.56 -12.30 1.90
C VAL A 255 2.83 -13.11 1.65
N MET A 256 3.61 -12.66 0.67
CA MET A 256 4.90 -13.23 0.32
C MET A 256 6.01 -12.45 1.02
N LYS A 257 6.98 -13.17 1.58
CA LYS A 257 8.29 -12.65 1.97
C LYS A 257 9.30 -13.06 0.92
N TRP A 258 10.12 -12.12 0.46
CA TRP A 258 11.12 -12.33 -0.58
C TRP A 258 12.45 -11.70 -0.15
N GLN A 259 13.57 -12.40 -0.31
CA GLN A 259 14.90 -11.81 -0.12
C GLN A 259 15.34 -11.16 -1.44
N ILE A 260 15.81 -9.92 -1.41
CA ILE A 260 16.28 -9.23 -2.62
C ILE A 260 17.41 -10.05 -3.26
N GLY A 261 17.25 -10.42 -4.53
CA GLY A 261 18.16 -11.30 -5.27
C GLY A 261 17.83 -12.80 -5.23
N ALA A 262 16.83 -13.22 -4.44
CA ALA A 262 16.34 -14.60 -4.47
C ALA A 262 15.44 -14.87 -5.69
N THR A 263 15.38 -16.12 -6.12
CA THR A 263 14.55 -16.57 -7.25
C THR A 263 13.11 -16.93 -6.87
N GLN A 264 12.84 -17.10 -5.57
CA GLN A 264 11.51 -17.39 -5.02
C GLN A 264 11.39 -16.86 -3.59
N GLY A 265 10.15 -16.65 -3.14
CA GLY A 265 9.83 -16.23 -1.78
C GLY A 265 9.31 -17.36 -0.89
N SER A 266 8.66 -16.97 0.20
CA SER A 266 7.96 -17.85 1.14
C SER A 266 6.68 -17.18 1.64
N VAL A 267 5.62 -17.94 1.88
CA VAL A 267 4.37 -17.40 2.44
C VAL A 267 4.53 -17.14 3.94
N VAL A 268 4.16 -15.94 4.41
CA VAL A 268 4.22 -15.56 5.83
C VAL A 268 2.85 -15.31 6.46
N ALA A 269 1.81 -15.13 5.64
CA ALA A 269 0.42 -15.03 6.07
C ALA A 269 -0.52 -15.43 4.91
N GLY A 270 -1.69 -15.99 5.23
CA GLY A 270 -2.67 -16.43 4.23
C GLY A 270 -2.41 -17.83 3.68
N SER A 271 -2.95 -18.11 2.50
CA SER A 271 -2.96 -19.46 1.92
C SER A 271 -1.76 -19.74 0.99
N VAL A 272 -1.14 -20.90 1.15
CA VAL A 272 -0.10 -21.38 0.21
C VAL A 272 -0.72 -21.76 -1.15
N SER A 273 -1.93 -22.33 -1.15
CA SER A 273 -2.64 -22.78 -2.35
C SER A 273 -3.42 -21.69 -3.05
N GLY A 274 -3.41 -20.45 -2.54
CA GLY A 274 -4.17 -19.34 -3.10
C GLY A 274 -5.65 -19.35 -2.74
N THR A 275 -6.07 -20.10 -1.73
CA THR A 275 -7.48 -20.21 -1.32
C THR A 275 -7.86 -19.11 -0.32
N PRO A 276 -8.93 -18.33 -0.54
CA PRO A 276 -9.33 -17.28 0.40
C PRO A 276 -9.92 -17.89 1.68
N GLY A 277 -9.90 -17.11 2.76
CA GLY A 277 -10.60 -17.45 4.00
C GLY A 277 -10.64 -16.29 4.99
N ASN A 278 -11.35 -16.47 6.10
CA ASN A 278 -11.61 -15.43 7.10
C ASN A 278 -11.16 -15.81 8.52
N THR A 279 -10.47 -16.94 8.69
CA THR A 279 -9.84 -17.31 9.96
C THR A 279 -8.64 -16.38 10.23
N ASN A 280 -8.03 -16.50 11.40
CA ASN A 280 -6.82 -15.74 11.70
C ASN A 280 -5.57 -16.24 10.94
N GLN A 281 -5.60 -17.41 10.29
CA GLN A 281 -4.48 -17.86 9.45
C GLN A 281 -4.67 -17.52 7.97
N LEU A 282 -5.91 -17.26 7.56
CA LEU A 282 -6.27 -17.02 6.18
C LEU A 282 -6.52 -15.53 5.93
N LEU A 283 -6.37 -15.16 4.67
CA LEU A 283 -6.64 -13.83 4.16
C LEU A 283 -7.64 -13.94 3.00
N ASN A 284 -8.27 -12.84 2.66
CA ASN A 284 -9.12 -12.70 1.50
C ASN A 284 -8.85 -11.35 0.83
N SER A 285 -8.18 -11.43 -0.32
CA SER A 285 -7.77 -10.30 -1.16
C SER A 285 -7.04 -9.20 -0.39
N PRO A 286 -5.85 -9.47 0.18
CA PRO A 286 -5.14 -8.46 0.93
C PRO A 286 -4.73 -7.28 0.04
N GLY A 287 -4.97 -6.05 0.48
CA GLY A 287 -4.71 -4.84 -0.34
C GLY A 287 -3.28 -4.32 -0.22
N SER A 288 -2.71 -4.36 0.98
CA SER A 288 -1.36 -3.83 1.27
C SER A 288 -0.78 -4.45 2.54
N VAL A 289 0.51 -4.21 2.74
CA VAL A 289 1.27 -4.60 3.92
C VAL A 289 2.07 -3.42 4.48
N ALA A 290 2.27 -3.38 5.79
CA ALA A 290 3.15 -2.43 6.46
C ALA A 290 3.86 -3.10 7.64
N LEU A 291 5.12 -2.75 7.90
CA LEU A 291 5.84 -3.24 9.08
C LEU A 291 5.64 -2.28 10.25
N ASP A 292 5.64 -2.83 11.47
CA ASP A 292 5.78 -2.00 12.65
C ASP A 292 7.22 -1.46 12.78
N PRO A 293 7.45 -0.41 13.61
CA PRO A 293 8.77 0.22 13.71
C PRO A 293 9.89 -0.73 14.16
N SER A 294 9.54 -1.82 14.87
CA SER A 294 10.51 -2.83 15.30
C SER A 294 10.71 -3.98 14.30
N GLU A 295 9.96 -4.00 13.20
CA GLU A 295 9.89 -5.10 12.22
C GLU A 295 9.60 -6.49 12.84
N THR A 296 8.92 -6.50 13.98
CA THR A 296 8.47 -7.72 14.66
C THR A 296 7.13 -8.21 14.10
N TYR A 297 6.31 -7.29 13.63
CA TYR A 297 4.97 -7.54 13.11
C TYR A 297 4.80 -6.95 11.71
N ILE A 298 4.11 -7.70 10.87
CA ILE A 298 3.56 -7.20 9.61
C ILE A 298 2.06 -7.00 9.76
N TYR A 299 1.58 -5.82 9.39
CA TYR A 299 0.18 -5.47 9.27
C TYR A 299 -0.25 -5.74 7.84
N VAL A 300 -1.46 -6.26 7.68
CA VAL A 300 -2.04 -6.66 6.40
C VAL A 300 -3.47 -6.17 6.36
N SER A 301 -3.81 -5.35 5.37
CA SER A 301 -5.21 -5.03 5.09
C SER A 301 -5.85 -6.25 4.45
N ASP A 302 -6.71 -6.94 5.18
CA ASP A 302 -7.43 -8.14 4.77
C ASP A 302 -8.77 -7.72 4.17
N SER A 303 -8.69 -7.10 2.99
CA SER A 303 -9.68 -6.15 2.48
C SER A 303 -11.08 -6.73 2.35
N SER A 304 -11.22 -7.92 1.76
CA SER A 304 -12.53 -8.57 1.60
C SER A 304 -13.06 -9.21 2.89
N ASN A 305 -12.26 -9.21 3.96
CA ASN A 305 -12.70 -9.55 5.32
C ASN A 305 -12.90 -8.31 6.19
N TYR A 306 -12.83 -7.10 5.61
CA TYR A 306 -13.19 -5.84 6.27
C TYR A 306 -12.40 -5.57 7.55
N ARG A 307 -11.10 -5.92 7.53
CA ARG A 307 -10.25 -5.82 8.71
C ARG A 307 -8.79 -5.57 8.34
N VAL A 308 -8.02 -5.13 9.33
CA VAL A 308 -6.56 -5.19 9.30
C VAL A 308 -6.11 -6.22 10.31
N GLN A 309 -5.25 -7.15 9.89
CA GLN A 309 -4.61 -8.14 10.76
C GLN A 309 -3.14 -7.82 10.92
N ARG A 310 -2.55 -8.14 12.08
CA ARG A 310 -1.10 -8.21 12.24
C ARG A 310 -0.62 -9.64 12.46
N PHE A 311 0.53 -9.99 11.90
CA PHE A 311 1.18 -11.29 12.02
C PHE A 311 2.58 -11.10 12.57
N ARG A 312 2.97 -11.98 13.50
CA ARG A 312 4.32 -11.99 14.06
C ARG A 312 5.29 -12.62 13.05
N LEU A 313 6.42 -11.96 12.80
CA LEU A 313 7.42 -12.40 11.83
C LEU A 313 8.51 -13.30 12.45
N ARG A 314 8.79 -13.16 13.75
CA ARG A 314 9.79 -13.93 14.51
C ARG A 314 9.38 -14.10 15.97
#